data_AF-A0A952RNP7-F1
#
_entry.id   AF-A0A952RNP7-F1
#
_cell.length_a   1.000
_cell.length_b   1.000
_cell.length_c   1.000
_cell.angle_alpha   90.00
_cell.angle_beta   90.00
_cell.angle_gamma   90.00
#
_symmetry.space_group_name_H-M   'P 1'
#
loop_
_entity.id
_entity.type
_entity.pdbx_description
1 polymer ?
#
loop_
_entity_poly.entity_id
_entity_poly.type
_entity_poly.pdbx_seq_one_letter_code
_entity_poly.pdbx_strand_id
1 'polypeptide(L)'
;MAPCAPSPMNRDTVLVRIDCDLRRLPINAKEAFFVSQLDGRITLEEASEIAGLALDEGMKLAGRLSILGAVRDAKACTGSTPSGPRGAGRSTTEKRSRPPRSLDPRAEVASERPPRADVEEAPRKTTSRRLAAQVRKDSPPGMRKERRRSTGSMPEVCELDAGVQEMIRALDTKLAAGVDHYAALGVERTADKKEITRAYFALAAQLHPDRFFGKKLGPLRAAIDRVFTRLTAANDELATSARRATYDATLPPPKKPSSARRPSKRMRRSQLTPAVAVEKPPEPPPSSSTTNDPERFKKLQAAARNVAGAERAMTWVRAAEEAVRAGDIVGAANNYRLALQMHDDPVIRQKLDAIDAHSRDLRHEKYLLKGRAAERALRWAEAADHYTRANEVRREASVAERAANALRLGNGDLRQATALAEQAVAHDAKNADYRVTLGEVYLASGLVQRAKDEADAAIKLSPSYARAKALVAAVRARS
;
A
#
# COMPACT_ATOMS: atom_id res chain seq x y z
N MET A 1 -22.55 -4.89 -35.06
CA MET A 1 -21.92 -3.56 -35.09
C MET A 1 -20.49 -3.76 -35.58
N ALA A 2 -20.04 -2.99 -36.58
CA ALA A 2 -18.63 -3.02 -36.97
C ALA A 2 -17.77 -2.37 -35.86
N PRO A 3 -16.57 -2.88 -35.55
CA PRO A 3 -15.66 -2.20 -34.64
C PRO A 3 -15.23 -0.87 -35.28
N CYS A 4 -15.47 0.23 -34.58
CA CYS A 4 -14.96 1.53 -34.99
C CYS A 4 -13.42 1.49 -34.96
N ALA A 5 -12.75 2.03 -35.99
CA ALA A 5 -11.29 2.08 -35.99
C ALA A 5 -10.81 2.90 -34.77
N PRO A 6 -9.76 2.47 -34.05
CA PRO A 6 -9.30 3.17 -32.86
C PRO A 6 -8.76 4.54 -33.25
N SER A 7 -9.39 5.61 -32.76
CA SER A 7 -8.86 6.98 -32.87
C SER A 7 -7.45 7.04 -32.25
N PRO A 8 -6.52 7.80 -32.84
CA PRO A 8 -5.19 8.01 -32.24
C PRO A 8 -5.35 8.71 -30.89
N MET A 9 -5.00 8.00 -29.82
CA MET A 9 -5.06 8.51 -28.45
C MET A 9 -3.80 9.31 -28.15
N ASN A 10 -3.97 10.54 -27.69
CA ASN A 10 -2.91 11.41 -27.18
C ASN A 10 -2.89 11.42 -25.64
N ARG A 11 -1.84 11.96 -25.02
CA ARG A 11 -1.71 12.12 -23.56
C ARG A 11 -2.94 12.74 -22.88
N ASP A 12 -3.54 13.76 -23.51
CA ASP A 12 -4.71 14.50 -23.01
C ASP A 12 -6.06 13.80 -23.26
N THR A 13 -6.04 12.54 -23.70
CA THR A 13 -7.27 11.77 -23.95
C THR A 13 -7.90 11.39 -22.61
N VAL A 14 -9.14 11.85 -22.37
CA VAL A 14 -9.91 11.45 -21.20
C VAL A 14 -10.64 10.17 -21.52
N LEU A 15 -10.28 9.10 -20.83
CA LEU A 15 -10.81 7.77 -21.05
C LEU A 15 -11.95 7.47 -20.08
N VAL A 16 -13.09 7.06 -20.64
CA VAL A 16 -14.31 6.70 -19.90
C VAL A 16 -14.48 5.19 -19.98
N ARG A 17 -14.57 4.55 -18.81
CA ARG A 17 -14.92 3.14 -18.70
C ARG A 17 -16.31 2.88 -19.29
N ILE A 18 -16.43 1.76 -20.01
CA ILE A 18 -17.72 1.25 -20.50
C ILE A 18 -18.27 0.25 -19.49
N ASP A 19 -19.58 0.27 -19.25
CA ASP A 19 -20.29 -0.70 -18.41
C ASP A 19 -20.32 -2.09 -19.07
N CYS A 20 -19.23 -2.82 -18.86
CA CYS A 20 -19.01 -4.18 -19.35
C CYS A 20 -18.51 -5.09 -18.22
N ASP A 21 -18.79 -6.39 -18.32
CA ASP A 21 -18.29 -7.39 -17.39
C ASP A 21 -16.82 -7.68 -17.70
N LEU A 22 -15.92 -6.89 -17.10
CA LEU A 22 -14.47 -6.97 -17.25
C LEU A 22 -13.90 -8.37 -17.03
N ARG A 23 -14.59 -9.25 -16.27
CA ARG A 23 -14.17 -10.63 -16.02
C ARG A 23 -14.33 -11.55 -17.24
N ARG A 24 -15.07 -11.12 -18.26
CA ARG A 24 -15.29 -11.85 -19.52
C ARG A 24 -14.38 -11.41 -20.65
N LEU A 25 -13.67 -10.29 -20.48
CA LEU A 25 -12.69 -9.82 -21.44
C LEU A 25 -11.33 -10.51 -21.21
N PRO A 26 -10.54 -10.75 -22.26
CA PRO A 26 -9.20 -11.36 -22.16
C PRO A 26 -8.16 -10.32 -21.67
N ILE A 27 -8.44 -9.70 -20.52
CA ILE A 27 -7.59 -8.68 -19.90
C ILE A 27 -6.80 -9.25 -18.72
N ASN A 28 -5.56 -8.77 -18.56
CA ASN A 28 -4.69 -9.13 -17.45
C ASN A 28 -4.94 -8.27 -16.19
N ALA A 29 -4.30 -8.60 -15.07
CA ALA A 29 -4.50 -7.86 -13.81
C ALA A 29 -4.08 -6.38 -13.87
N LYS A 30 -3.03 -6.04 -14.64
CA LYS A 30 -2.61 -4.64 -14.85
C LYS A 30 -3.62 -3.88 -15.70
N GLU A 31 -4.18 -4.52 -16.73
CA GLU A 31 -5.25 -3.96 -17.58
C GLU A 31 -6.54 -3.73 -16.79
N ALA A 32 -6.95 -4.69 -15.96
CA ALA A 32 -8.11 -4.56 -15.08
C ALA A 32 -7.90 -3.46 -14.03
N PHE A 33 -6.69 -3.34 -13.46
CA PHE A 33 -6.33 -2.24 -12.56
C PHE A 33 -6.38 -0.89 -13.29
N PHE A 34 -5.78 -0.79 -14.48
CA PHE A 34 -5.82 0.42 -15.29
C PHE A 34 -7.27 0.89 -15.55
N VAL A 35 -8.17 -0.01 -15.98
CA VAL A 35 -9.60 0.29 -16.14
C VAL A 35 -10.27 0.73 -14.83
N SER A 36 -9.85 0.18 -13.69
CA SER A 36 -10.43 0.53 -12.38
C SER A 36 -10.14 1.96 -11.93
N GLN A 37 -9.11 2.61 -12.48
CA GLN A 37 -8.77 4.00 -12.18
C GLN A 37 -9.47 5.01 -13.12
N LEU A 38 -10.14 4.54 -14.18
CA LEU A 38 -10.75 5.39 -15.20
C LEU A 38 -12.14 5.91 -14.80
N ASP A 39 -12.16 6.91 -13.92
CA ASP A 39 -13.37 7.62 -13.46
C ASP A 39 -13.95 8.60 -14.51
N GLY A 40 -13.43 8.61 -15.75
CA GLY A 40 -13.86 9.52 -16.82
C GLY A 40 -13.50 10.99 -16.61
N ARG A 41 -12.65 11.29 -15.62
CA ARG A 41 -12.14 12.64 -15.30
C ARG A 41 -10.64 12.81 -15.45
N ILE A 42 -9.89 11.72 -15.36
CA ILE A 42 -8.43 11.72 -15.47
C ILE A 42 -7.97 11.54 -16.92
N THR A 43 -6.82 12.11 -17.24
CA THR A 43 -6.16 11.93 -18.54
C THR A 43 -5.48 10.57 -18.66
N LEU A 44 -5.21 10.14 -19.89
CA LEU A 44 -4.43 8.93 -20.18
C LEU A 44 -3.02 8.99 -19.56
N GLU A 45 -2.39 10.16 -19.53
CA GLU A 45 -1.11 10.37 -18.84
C GLU A 45 -1.24 10.11 -17.33
N GLU A 46 -2.21 10.72 -16.65
CA GLU A 46 -2.44 10.53 -15.21
C GLU A 46 -2.83 9.08 -14.86
N ALA A 47 -3.67 8.43 -15.68
CA ALA A 47 -4.01 7.01 -15.53
C ALA A 47 -2.78 6.10 -15.64
N SER A 48 -1.83 6.45 -16.52
CA SER A 48 -0.56 5.75 -16.68
C SER A 48 0.35 5.96 -15.48
N GLU A 49 0.46 7.20 -14.97
CA GLU A 49 1.20 7.50 -13.74
C GLU A 49 0.68 6.71 -12.54
N ILE A 50 -0.64 6.65 -12.35
CA ILE A 50 -1.29 5.93 -11.24
C ILE A 50 -1.07 4.41 -11.37
N ALA A 51 -1.08 3.88 -12.59
CA ALA A 51 -0.78 2.48 -12.88
C ALA A 51 0.72 2.12 -12.79
N GLY A 52 1.61 3.10 -12.60
CA GLY A 52 3.05 2.89 -12.60
C GLY A 52 3.61 2.49 -13.97
N LEU A 53 3.00 2.97 -15.05
CA LEU A 53 3.35 2.67 -16.44
C LEU A 53 3.96 3.89 -17.13
N ALA A 54 4.88 3.66 -18.07
CA ALA A 54 5.31 4.71 -18.99
C ALA A 54 4.16 5.09 -19.94
N LEU A 55 4.14 6.36 -20.39
CA LEU A 55 3.06 6.88 -21.25
C LEU A 55 2.84 6.03 -22.52
N ASP A 56 3.92 5.56 -23.15
CA ASP A 56 3.85 4.69 -24.34
C ASP A 56 3.24 3.31 -24.06
N GLU A 57 3.43 2.78 -22.86
CA GLU A 57 2.78 1.54 -22.42
C GLU A 57 1.31 1.78 -22.13
N GLY A 58 0.99 2.90 -21.45
CA GLY A 58 -0.38 3.35 -21.20
C GLY A 58 -1.18 3.55 -22.49
N MET A 59 -0.60 4.19 -23.51
CA MET A 59 -1.24 4.37 -24.82
C MET A 59 -1.52 3.02 -25.52
N LYS A 60 -0.57 2.08 -25.50
CA LYS A 60 -0.78 0.72 -26.05
C LYS A 60 -1.87 -0.05 -25.30
N LEU A 61 -1.87 0.06 -23.98
CA LEU A 61 -2.84 -0.58 -23.07
C LEU A 61 -4.25 0.00 -23.31
N ALA A 62 -4.39 1.32 -23.35
CA ALA A 62 -5.65 2.01 -23.63
C ALA A 62 -6.21 1.68 -25.03
N GLY A 63 -5.37 1.65 -26.07
CA GLY A 63 -5.77 1.25 -27.41
C GLY A 63 -6.32 -0.18 -27.45
N ARG A 64 -5.62 -1.12 -26.80
CA ARG A 64 -6.07 -2.52 -26.66
C ARG A 64 -7.38 -2.65 -25.88
N LEU A 65 -7.56 -1.90 -24.79
CA LEU A 65 -8.81 -1.87 -24.02
C LEU A 65 -10.00 -1.29 -24.81
N SER A 66 -9.75 -0.30 -25.67
CA SER A 66 -10.76 0.27 -26.55
C SER A 66 -11.21 -0.72 -27.62
N ILE A 67 -10.28 -1.46 -28.24
CA ILE A 67 -10.59 -2.57 -29.16
C ILE A 67 -11.42 -3.66 -28.46
N LEU A 68 -11.13 -3.95 -27.18
CA LEU A 68 -11.89 -4.89 -26.36
C LEU A 68 -13.23 -4.34 -25.83
N GLY A 69 -13.59 -3.08 -26.13
CA GLY A 69 -14.84 -2.46 -25.68
C GLY A 69 -14.91 -2.18 -24.17
N ALA A 70 -13.77 -2.16 -23.47
CA ALA A 70 -13.72 -1.86 -22.03
C ALA A 70 -13.74 -0.34 -21.74
N VAL A 71 -13.27 0.47 -22.69
CA VAL A 71 -12.97 1.90 -22.52
C VAL A 71 -13.26 2.64 -23.82
N ARG A 72 -13.68 3.90 -23.74
CA ARG A 72 -13.80 4.82 -24.90
C ARG A 72 -13.17 6.18 -24.60
N ASP A 73 -12.79 6.92 -25.64
CA ASP A 73 -12.51 8.35 -25.56
C ASP A 73 -13.81 9.13 -25.29
N ALA A 74 -13.80 10.02 -24.30
CA ALA A 74 -14.90 10.93 -23.99
C ALA A 74 -15.30 11.82 -25.18
N LYS A 75 -14.33 12.27 -25.99
CA LYS A 75 -14.55 13.22 -27.10
C LYS A 75 -15.17 12.55 -28.34
N ALA A 76 -14.94 11.25 -28.54
CA ALA A 76 -15.41 10.51 -29.71
C ALA A 76 -16.94 10.36 -29.83
N CYS A 77 -17.71 10.68 -28.79
CA CYS A 77 -19.18 10.53 -28.78
C CYS A 77 -19.97 11.78 -29.21
N THR A 78 -19.34 12.81 -29.77
CA THR A 78 -20.04 13.98 -30.35
C THR A 78 -20.51 13.78 -31.79
N GLY A 79 -20.28 12.61 -32.39
CA GLY A 79 -20.77 12.24 -33.72
C GLY A 79 -21.38 10.84 -33.77
N SER A 80 -22.44 10.68 -34.57
CA SER A 80 -23.19 9.46 -34.88
C SER A 80 -24.13 8.91 -33.78
N THR A 81 -25.41 9.28 -33.89
CA THR A 81 -26.54 8.53 -33.31
C THR A 81 -27.03 7.50 -34.34
N PRO A 82 -27.14 6.19 -34.01
CA PRO A 82 -27.71 5.21 -34.94
C PRO A 82 -29.24 5.28 -34.92
N SER A 83 -29.86 5.64 -36.05
CA SER A 83 -31.32 5.66 -36.18
C SER A 83 -31.91 4.25 -36.30
N GLY A 84 -32.78 3.88 -35.35
CA GLY A 84 -33.71 2.76 -35.51
C GLY A 84 -34.86 3.09 -36.48
N PRO A 85 -35.51 2.07 -37.08
CA PRO A 85 -36.42 2.27 -38.22
C PRO A 85 -37.78 2.88 -37.85
N ARG A 86 -38.39 3.52 -38.85
CA ARG A 86 -39.70 4.20 -38.74
C ARG A 86 -40.85 3.19 -38.57
N GLY A 87 -41.67 3.39 -37.53
CA GLY A 87 -43.05 2.94 -37.47
C GLY A 87 -44.00 4.14 -37.69
N ALA A 88 -45.06 3.98 -38.47
CA ALA A 88 -45.94 5.09 -38.85
C ALA A 88 -46.85 5.56 -37.72
N GLY A 89 -47.02 6.89 -37.58
CA GLY A 89 -47.90 7.52 -36.59
C GLY A 89 -48.20 8.98 -36.98
N ARG A 90 -49.43 9.24 -37.41
CA ARG A 90 -49.86 10.42 -38.19
C ARG A 90 -50.26 11.62 -37.31
N SER A 91 -49.70 12.81 -37.59
CA SER A 91 -50.24 14.17 -37.29
C SER A 91 -50.50 14.54 -35.80
N THR A 92 -50.62 15.79 -35.35
CA THR A 92 -50.82 17.12 -36.00
C THR A 92 -50.00 18.23 -35.30
N THR A 93 -49.90 19.36 -35.99
CA THR A 93 -49.58 20.71 -35.48
C THR A 93 -50.00 21.04 -34.04
N GLU A 94 -49.15 21.77 -33.29
CA GLU A 94 -49.34 23.23 -33.11
C GLU A 94 -48.12 23.95 -32.49
N LYS A 95 -47.97 25.23 -32.84
CA LYS A 95 -47.06 26.19 -32.17
C LYS A 95 -47.85 26.97 -31.13
N ARG A 96 -47.32 27.16 -29.92
CA ARG A 96 -47.48 28.44 -29.17
C ARG A 96 -46.43 28.63 -28.10
N SER A 97 -46.28 29.88 -27.65
CA SER A 97 -45.07 30.40 -27.03
C SER A 97 -45.36 31.42 -25.92
N ARG A 98 -44.42 31.51 -24.95
CA ARG A 98 -44.29 32.55 -23.88
C ARG A 98 -45.37 32.57 -22.77
N PRO A 99 -45.16 33.27 -21.63
CA PRO A 99 -43.92 33.72 -20.96
C PRO A 99 -43.84 33.26 -19.47
N PRO A 100 -42.78 33.62 -18.68
CA PRO A 100 -42.68 33.24 -17.27
C PRO A 100 -43.44 34.19 -16.32
N ARG A 101 -43.59 33.79 -15.04
CA ARG A 101 -43.96 34.67 -13.93
C ARG A 101 -42.93 34.64 -12.82
N SER A 102 -42.54 35.82 -12.37
CA SER A 102 -41.67 36.14 -11.24
C SER A 102 -42.48 36.27 -9.94
N LEU A 103 -41.80 36.06 -8.80
CA LEU A 103 -41.80 36.88 -7.55
C LEU A 103 -43.17 37.38 -6.99
N ASP A 104 -43.47 37.35 -5.69
CA ASP A 104 -42.62 37.76 -4.55
C ASP A 104 -43.17 37.20 -3.19
N PRO A 105 -42.70 37.60 -1.97
CA PRO A 105 -42.68 36.72 -0.79
C PRO A 105 -43.68 37.10 0.33
N ARG A 106 -43.44 36.50 1.53
CA ARG A 106 -43.74 36.99 2.90
C ARG A 106 -44.90 36.29 3.64
N ALA A 107 -44.53 35.46 4.62
CA ALA A 107 -45.32 35.18 5.83
C ALA A 107 -44.38 34.74 6.96
N GLU A 108 -44.28 35.53 8.03
CA GLU A 108 -43.75 35.09 9.33
C GLU A 108 -44.91 34.53 10.17
N VAL A 109 -44.60 33.69 11.17
CA VAL A 109 -44.81 34.00 12.62
C VAL A 109 -44.49 32.76 13.49
N ALA A 110 -43.62 33.00 14.47
CA ALA A 110 -43.40 32.36 15.78
C ALA A 110 -43.85 30.92 16.10
N SER A 111 -42.94 30.18 16.73
CA SER A 111 -43.17 29.64 18.09
C SER A 111 -41.85 29.31 18.81
N GLU A 112 -41.67 29.81 20.03
CA GLU A 112 -40.47 29.57 20.86
C GLU A 112 -40.61 28.38 21.85
N ARG A 113 -39.46 28.02 22.43
CA ARG A 113 -39.13 26.94 23.39
C ARG A 113 -39.77 27.14 24.80
N PRO A 114 -39.84 26.10 25.69
CA PRO A 114 -38.69 25.71 26.56
C PRO A 114 -38.54 24.21 26.94
N PRO A 115 -37.44 23.80 27.63
CA PRO A 115 -37.02 22.39 27.82
C PRO A 115 -36.98 21.89 29.29
N ARG A 116 -36.61 20.59 29.48
CA ARG A 116 -36.01 19.93 30.68
C ARG A 116 -35.50 18.52 30.26
N ALA A 117 -34.24 18.11 30.52
CA ALA A 117 -33.63 17.63 31.79
C ALA A 117 -34.10 16.19 32.14
N ASP A 118 -33.27 15.19 32.54
CA ASP A 118 -31.81 15.03 32.73
C ASP A 118 -31.44 13.50 32.73
N VAL A 119 -30.18 13.13 33.06
CA VAL A 119 -29.67 11.89 33.71
C VAL A 119 -28.68 10.97 32.93
N GLU A 120 -27.41 11.06 33.38
CA GLU A 120 -26.34 10.04 33.63
C GLU A 120 -26.05 8.82 32.72
N GLU A 121 -24.87 8.88 32.08
CA GLU A 121 -23.64 8.13 32.42
C GLU A 121 -23.61 6.58 32.66
N ALA A 122 -23.35 5.85 31.57
CA ALA A 122 -22.25 4.85 31.44
C ALA A 122 -22.34 3.46 32.19
N PRO A 123 -21.30 2.59 32.17
CA PRO A 123 -21.29 1.51 31.16
C PRO A 123 -20.98 0.10 31.69
N ARG A 124 -21.51 -0.99 31.08
CA ARG A 124 -21.06 -2.37 31.38
C ARG A 124 -20.86 -3.29 30.16
N LYS A 125 -19.91 -4.21 30.35
CA LYS A 125 -19.25 -5.09 29.35
C LYS A 125 -20.02 -6.41 29.15
N THR A 126 -19.78 -7.02 27.98
CA THR A 126 -19.74 -8.47 27.70
C THR A 126 -20.57 -9.44 28.56
N THR A 127 -21.39 -10.28 27.91
CA THR A 127 -21.15 -11.75 27.91
C THR A 127 -21.98 -12.47 26.84
N SER A 128 -21.41 -13.54 26.30
CA SER A 128 -22.06 -14.44 25.34
C SER A 128 -22.99 -15.44 26.04
N ARG A 129 -24.19 -15.70 25.51
CA ARG A 129 -24.81 -17.04 25.64
C ARG A 129 -25.83 -17.37 24.54
N ARG A 130 -25.81 -18.64 24.11
CA ARG A 130 -26.79 -19.28 23.21
C ARG A 130 -28.16 -19.45 23.88
N LEU A 131 -29.23 -19.42 23.09
CA LEU A 131 -30.28 -20.45 22.84
C LEU A 131 -31.27 -19.80 21.82
N ALA A 132 -31.64 -20.34 20.65
CA ALA A 132 -32.23 -21.63 20.26
C ALA A 132 -33.76 -21.75 20.50
N ALA A 133 -34.57 -21.39 19.49
CA ALA A 133 -35.94 -21.85 19.14
C ALA A 133 -36.40 -21.03 17.90
N GLN A 134 -36.60 -21.59 16.69
CA GLN A 134 -37.75 -22.35 16.15
C GLN A 134 -38.95 -21.47 15.72
N VAL A 135 -39.85 -22.04 14.86
CA VAL A 135 -40.99 -21.39 14.14
C VAL A 135 -40.54 -20.69 12.84
N ARG A 136 -41.08 -20.96 11.62
CA ARG A 136 -42.10 -21.92 11.13
C ARG A 136 -41.78 -22.33 9.66
N LYS A 137 -42.37 -23.44 9.21
CA LYS A 137 -42.48 -23.79 7.77
C LYS A 137 -43.56 -22.92 7.12
N ASP A 138 -43.45 -22.66 5.82
CA ASP A 138 -44.48 -23.00 4.81
C ASP A 138 -43.96 -22.83 3.37
N SER A 139 -44.41 -23.71 2.47
CA SER A 139 -44.01 -23.91 1.04
C SER A 139 -44.75 -25.15 0.49
N PRO A 140 -44.73 -25.44 -0.84
CA PRO A 140 -44.31 -24.65 -2.00
C PRO A 140 -45.62 -24.25 -2.76
N PRO A 141 -45.96 -24.58 -4.04
CA PRO A 141 -45.22 -24.96 -5.27
C PRO A 141 -45.03 -23.75 -6.23
N GLY A 142 -44.29 -23.84 -7.35
CA GLY A 142 -43.34 -24.87 -7.79
C GLY A 142 -43.05 -24.77 -9.29
N MET A 143 -41.78 -24.91 -9.72
CA MET A 143 -41.43 -25.23 -11.11
C MET A 143 -40.08 -25.93 -11.18
N ARG A 144 -40.06 -27.11 -11.81
CA ARG A 144 -38.85 -27.94 -11.96
C ARG A 144 -37.85 -27.27 -12.91
N LYS A 145 -36.56 -27.28 -12.55
CA LYS A 145 -35.49 -27.23 -13.55
C LYS A 145 -34.68 -28.52 -13.53
N GLU A 146 -34.76 -29.17 -14.68
CA GLU A 146 -34.14 -30.42 -15.07
C GLU A 146 -32.70 -30.58 -14.57
N ARG A 147 -32.42 -31.68 -13.84
CA ARG A 147 -31.06 -32.12 -13.54
C ARG A 147 -30.42 -32.69 -14.81
N ARG A 148 -29.97 -31.82 -15.72
CA ARG A 148 -29.05 -32.24 -16.78
C ARG A 148 -27.69 -32.60 -16.19
N ARG A 149 -27.44 -33.89 -15.98
CA ARG A 149 -26.08 -34.43 -15.87
C ARG A 149 -25.39 -34.20 -17.20
N SER A 150 -24.54 -33.20 -17.29
CA SER A 150 -23.50 -33.14 -18.32
C SER A 150 -22.22 -33.71 -17.72
N THR A 151 -22.04 -35.02 -17.88
CA THR A 151 -20.75 -35.67 -17.66
C THR A 151 -19.80 -35.22 -18.76
N GLY A 152 -19.10 -34.11 -18.49
CA GLY A 152 -18.09 -33.51 -19.36
C GLY A 152 -16.90 -33.05 -18.52
N SER A 153 -16.22 -34.00 -17.87
CA SER A 153 -15.03 -33.73 -17.06
C SER A 153 -13.83 -33.41 -17.97
N MET A 154 -13.83 -32.23 -18.58
CA MET A 154 -12.58 -31.61 -19.03
C MET A 154 -11.70 -31.41 -17.78
N PRO A 155 -10.45 -31.87 -17.75
CA PRO A 155 -9.58 -31.62 -16.61
C PRO A 155 -9.34 -30.12 -16.49
N GLU A 156 -9.75 -29.50 -15.37
CA GLU A 156 -9.37 -28.12 -15.07
C GLU A 156 -7.84 -28.05 -15.00
N VAL A 157 -7.25 -27.33 -15.95
CA VAL A 157 -5.78 -27.21 -16.06
C VAL A 157 -5.28 -26.33 -14.93
N CYS A 158 -4.83 -26.95 -13.85
CA CYS A 158 -4.11 -26.28 -12.77
C CYS A 158 -2.76 -25.76 -13.27
N GLU A 159 -2.56 -24.44 -13.22
CA GLU A 159 -1.33 -23.75 -13.66
C GLU A 159 -0.19 -23.82 -12.62
N LEU A 160 -0.12 -24.94 -11.90
CA LEU A 160 0.89 -25.24 -10.89
C LEU A 160 1.77 -26.39 -11.35
N ASP A 161 3.04 -26.36 -10.95
CA ASP A 161 3.94 -27.50 -11.10
C ASP A 161 3.34 -28.78 -10.47
N ALA A 162 3.53 -29.92 -11.13
CA ALA A 162 2.94 -31.19 -10.72
C ALA A 162 3.38 -31.61 -9.30
N GLY A 163 4.66 -31.42 -8.94
CA GLY A 163 5.17 -31.73 -7.61
C GLY A 163 4.56 -30.83 -6.52
N VAL A 164 4.31 -29.56 -6.84
CA VAL A 164 3.61 -28.64 -5.93
C VAL A 164 2.13 -29.04 -5.75
N GLN A 165 1.45 -29.48 -6.82
CA GLN A 165 0.07 -29.99 -6.72
C GLN A 165 -0.01 -31.25 -5.84
N GLU A 166 0.92 -32.19 -6.02
CA GLU A 166 1.00 -33.42 -5.21
C GLU A 166 1.32 -33.11 -3.75
N MET A 167 2.26 -32.20 -3.47
CA MET A 167 2.59 -31.76 -2.11
C MET A 167 1.36 -31.16 -1.39
N ILE A 168 0.59 -30.30 -2.06
CA ILE A 168 -0.61 -29.68 -1.46
C ILE A 168 -1.69 -30.75 -1.20
N ARG A 169 -1.91 -31.68 -2.14
CA ARG A 169 -2.86 -32.80 -1.96
C ARG A 169 -2.43 -33.75 -0.83
N ALA A 170 -1.13 -34.05 -0.73
CA ALA A 170 -0.56 -34.88 0.33
C ALA A 170 -0.66 -34.21 1.71
N LEU A 171 -0.59 -32.88 1.79
CA LEU A 171 -0.81 -32.14 3.04
C LEU A 171 -2.30 -32.05 3.40
N ASP A 172 -3.19 -31.72 2.46
CA ASP A 172 -4.64 -31.67 2.70
C ASP A 172 -5.19 -33.03 3.16
N THR A 173 -4.74 -34.14 2.54
CA THR A 173 -5.10 -35.51 2.98
C THR A 173 -4.55 -35.87 4.36
N LYS A 174 -3.28 -35.56 4.66
CA LYS A 174 -2.69 -35.77 6.00
C LYS A 174 -3.42 -34.97 7.07
N LEU A 175 -3.77 -33.71 6.80
CA LEU A 175 -4.48 -32.84 7.73
C LEU A 175 -5.95 -33.27 7.91
N ALA A 176 -6.60 -33.74 6.84
CA ALA A 176 -7.95 -34.32 6.90
C ALA A 176 -8.01 -35.64 7.71
N ALA A 177 -6.91 -36.39 7.78
CA ALA A 177 -6.79 -37.59 8.61
C ALA A 177 -6.70 -37.31 10.14
N GLY A 178 -6.81 -36.05 10.58
CA GLY A 178 -6.93 -35.70 12.00
C GLY A 178 -5.61 -35.69 12.77
N VAL A 179 -4.47 -35.48 12.10
CA VAL A 179 -3.15 -35.40 12.76
C VAL A 179 -3.07 -34.27 13.80
N ASP A 180 -2.26 -34.48 14.84
CA ASP A 180 -2.04 -33.51 15.92
C ASP A 180 -1.31 -32.23 15.43
N HIS A 181 -1.32 -31.17 16.23
CA HIS A 181 -0.74 -29.88 15.83
C HIS A 181 0.78 -29.94 15.57
N TYR A 182 1.48 -30.86 16.22
CA TYR A 182 2.92 -31.09 16.02
C TYR A 182 3.19 -31.74 14.66
N ALA A 183 2.49 -32.84 14.34
CA ALA A 183 2.58 -33.50 13.05
C ALA A 183 2.05 -32.63 11.89
N ALA A 184 1.08 -31.75 12.14
CA ALA A 184 0.60 -30.76 11.18
C ALA A 184 1.70 -29.76 10.76
N LEU A 185 2.55 -29.33 11.71
CA LEU A 185 3.71 -28.46 11.45
C LEU A 185 4.97 -29.24 11.05
N GLY A 186 4.96 -30.58 11.10
CA GLY A 186 6.11 -31.43 10.79
C GLY A 186 7.22 -31.44 11.85
N VAL A 187 6.88 -31.15 13.12
CA VAL A 187 7.83 -31.06 14.25
C VAL A 187 7.55 -32.14 15.30
N GLU A 188 8.56 -32.48 16.11
CA GLU A 188 8.38 -33.40 17.24
C GLU A 188 7.62 -32.73 18.41
N ARG A 189 6.94 -33.50 19.26
CA ARG A 189 6.27 -32.96 20.47
C ARG A 189 7.22 -32.32 21.48
N THR A 190 8.51 -32.61 21.38
CA THR A 190 9.61 -32.03 22.17
C THR A 190 10.11 -30.68 21.61
N ALA A 191 9.64 -30.25 20.44
CA ALA A 191 10.16 -29.09 19.72
C ALA A 191 10.05 -27.78 20.51
N ASP A 192 11.11 -26.97 20.45
CA ASP A 192 11.13 -25.69 21.15
C ASP A 192 10.21 -24.65 20.46
N LYS A 193 9.96 -23.52 21.13
CA LYS A 193 9.12 -22.45 20.55
C LYS A 193 9.69 -21.89 19.24
N LYS A 194 11.01 -21.81 19.09
CA LYS A 194 11.67 -21.26 17.90
C LYS A 194 11.55 -22.22 16.72
N GLU A 195 11.66 -23.51 16.96
CA GLU A 195 11.51 -24.59 15.99
C GLU A 195 10.08 -24.66 15.45
N ILE A 196 9.06 -24.66 16.33
CA ILE A 196 7.64 -24.57 15.96
C ILE A 196 7.36 -23.31 15.12
N THR A 197 7.85 -22.16 15.55
CA THR A 197 7.68 -20.88 14.85
C THR A 197 8.36 -20.92 13.47
N ARG A 198 9.58 -21.49 13.38
CA ARG A 198 10.34 -21.62 12.14
C ARG A 198 9.68 -22.58 11.15
N ALA A 199 9.15 -23.71 11.64
CA ALA A 199 8.42 -24.67 10.82
C ALA A 199 7.13 -24.06 10.26
N TYR A 200 6.36 -23.35 11.09
CA TYR A 200 5.20 -22.59 10.63
C TYR A 200 5.56 -21.58 9.54
N PHE A 201 6.56 -20.71 9.75
CA PHE A 201 6.95 -19.73 8.72
C PHE A 201 7.48 -20.38 7.44
N ALA A 202 8.20 -21.51 7.54
CA ALA A 202 8.67 -22.26 6.36
C ALA A 202 7.52 -22.85 5.54
N LEU A 203 6.47 -23.36 6.18
CA LEU A 203 5.27 -23.87 5.51
C LEU A 203 4.40 -22.73 4.98
N ALA A 204 4.20 -21.66 5.76
CA ALA A 204 3.46 -20.47 5.35
C ALA A 204 4.10 -19.82 4.10
N ALA A 205 5.42 -19.65 4.06
CA ALA A 205 6.12 -19.10 2.89
C ALA A 205 5.95 -19.93 1.61
N GLN A 206 5.64 -21.23 1.73
CA GLN A 206 5.40 -22.12 0.58
C GLN A 206 3.92 -22.18 0.17
N LEU A 207 3.01 -22.08 1.15
CA LEU A 207 1.58 -22.40 1.04
C LEU A 207 0.64 -21.20 1.25
N HIS A 208 1.15 -19.98 1.43
CA HIS A 208 0.31 -18.79 1.60
C HIS A 208 -0.61 -18.58 0.37
N PRO A 209 -1.94 -18.38 0.55
CA PRO A 209 -2.88 -18.22 -0.56
C PRO A 209 -2.50 -17.11 -1.56
N ASP A 210 -1.89 -16.03 -1.06
CA ASP A 210 -1.46 -14.87 -1.87
C ASP A 210 -0.29 -15.20 -2.81
N ARG A 211 0.55 -16.19 -2.47
CA ARG A 211 1.65 -16.68 -3.33
C ARG A 211 1.14 -17.31 -4.64
N PHE A 212 -0.15 -17.61 -4.69
CA PHE A 212 -0.84 -18.20 -5.82
C PHE A 212 -1.90 -17.25 -6.43
N PHE A 213 -1.87 -15.96 -6.06
CA PHE A 213 -2.73 -14.95 -6.64
C PHE A 213 -2.53 -14.86 -8.17
N GLY A 214 -3.62 -14.79 -8.92
CA GLY A 214 -3.61 -14.73 -10.40
C GLY A 214 -3.39 -16.05 -11.15
N LYS A 215 -3.13 -17.18 -10.49
CA LYS A 215 -3.02 -18.51 -11.14
C LYS A 215 -4.36 -19.25 -11.16
N LYS A 216 -4.63 -20.03 -12.22
CA LYS A 216 -5.76 -20.98 -12.24
C LYS A 216 -5.45 -22.18 -11.35
N LEU A 217 -6.03 -22.17 -10.15
CA LEU A 217 -5.86 -23.19 -9.12
C LEU A 217 -6.92 -24.31 -9.16
N GLY A 218 -8.00 -24.13 -9.91
CA GLY A 218 -9.14 -25.05 -9.95
C GLY A 218 -9.62 -25.47 -8.55
N PRO A 219 -9.82 -26.77 -8.29
CA PRO A 219 -10.29 -27.26 -6.98
C PRO A 219 -9.21 -27.17 -5.89
N LEU A 220 -7.94 -26.93 -6.26
CA LEU A 220 -6.83 -26.91 -5.30
C LEU A 220 -6.84 -25.66 -4.40
N ARG A 221 -7.49 -24.57 -4.83
CA ARG A 221 -7.61 -23.36 -4.00
C ARG A 221 -8.21 -23.67 -2.62
N ALA A 222 -9.31 -24.43 -2.61
CA ALA A 222 -9.98 -24.82 -1.37
C ALA A 222 -9.11 -25.74 -0.48
N ALA A 223 -8.19 -26.52 -1.07
CA ALA A 223 -7.21 -27.30 -0.31
C ALA A 223 -6.14 -26.40 0.31
N ILE A 224 -5.61 -25.42 -0.44
CA ILE A 224 -4.64 -24.44 0.07
C ILE A 224 -5.23 -23.66 1.26
N ASP A 225 -6.46 -23.15 1.12
CA ASP A 225 -7.12 -22.39 2.19
C ASP A 225 -7.34 -23.23 3.46
N ARG A 226 -7.74 -24.51 3.32
CA ARG A 226 -7.87 -25.46 4.45
C ARG A 226 -6.54 -25.76 5.12
N VAL A 227 -5.52 -26.12 4.33
CA VAL A 227 -4.17 -26.44 4.82
C VAL A 227 -3.60 -25.25 5.57
N PHE A 228 -3.65 -24.04 4.99
CA PHE A 228 -3.16 -22.83 5.62
C PHE A 228 -3.89 -22.53 6.94
N THR A 229 -5.22 -22.56 6.96
CA THR A 229 -6.02 -22.34 8.18
C THR A 229 -5.66 -23.34 9.29
N ARG A 230 -5.45 -24.62 8.95
CA ARG A 230 -5.06 -25.66 9.91
C ARG A 230 -3.63 -25.47 10.44
N LEU A 231 -2.70 -24.98 9.62
CA LEU A 231 -1.33 -24.65 10.03
C LEU A 231 -1.29 -23.44 10.97
N THR A 232 -2.06 -22.38 10.68
CA THR A 232 -2.16 -21.21 11.58
C THR A 232 -2.77 -21.61 12.91
N ALA A 233 -3.87 -22.38 12.91
CA ALA A 233 -4.46 -22.90 14.16
C ALA A 233 -3.49 -23.77 14.97
N ALA A 234 -2.64 -24.57 14.31
CA ALA A 234 -1.59 -25.34 14.98
C ALA A 234 -0.50 -24.46 15.61
N ASN A 235 -0.08 -23.41 14.91
CA ASN A 235 0.88 -22.45 15.46
C ASN A 235 0.28 -21.65 16.63
N ASP A 236 -0.97 -21.18 16.54
CA ASP A 236 -1.60 -20.32 17.56
C ASP A 236 -1.83 -21.03 18.90
N GLU A 237 -2.03 -22.35 18.87
CA GLU A 237 -2.12 -23.19 20.06
C GLU A 237 -0.72 -23.50 20.63
N LEU A 238 0.26 -23.81 19.77
CA LEU A 238 1.61 -24.22 20.20
C LEU A 238 2.58 -23.05 20.50
N ALA A 239 2.31 -21.84 20.03
CA ALA A 239 3.21 -20.68 20.16
C ALA A 239 3.27 -20.09 21.58
N THR A 240 2.31 -20.40 22.44
CA THR A 240 2.20 -19.84 23.80
C THR A 240 2.33 -20.96 24.82
N SER A 241 3.25 -20.85 25.79
CA SER A 241 3.51 -21.92 26.78
C SER A 241 2.23 -22.39 27.50
N ALA A 242 1.35 -21.45 27.89
CA ALA A 242 0.08 -21.76 28.53
C ALA A 242 -0.89 -22.55 27.63
N ARG A 243 -1.05 -22.17 26.35
CA ARG A 243 -1.92 -22.88 25.40
C ARG A 243 -1.34 -24.24 25.00
N ARG A 244 -0.02 -24.31 24.83
CA ARG A 244 0.68 -25.57 24.59
C ARG A 244 0.43 -26.55 25.73
N ALA A 245 0.56 -26.11 26.99
CA ALA A 245 0.29 -26.94 28.15
C ALA A 245 -1.18 -27.42 28.22
N THR A 246 -2.16 -26.56 27.88
CA THR A 246 -3.57 -26.99 27.81
C THR A 246 -3.83 -27.98 26.68
N TYR A 247 -3.17 -27.81 25.53
CA TYR A 247 -3.28 -28.74 24.41
C TYR A 247 -2.59 -30.08 24.68
N ASP A 248 -1.38 -30.07 25.23
CA ASP A 248 -0.62 -31.27 25.60
C ASP A 248 -1.39 -32.13 26.62
N ALA A 249 -2.15 -31.50 27.53
CA ALA A 249 -3.03 -32.19 28.47
C ALA A 249 -4.23 -32.92 27.81
N THR A 250 -4.59 -32.58 26.56
CA THR A 250 -5.61 -33.30 25.77
C THR A 250 -5.06 -34.48 24.98
N LEU A 251 -3.73 -34.61 24.88
CA LEU A 251 -3.08 -35.64 24.08
C LEU A 251 -2.74 -36.88 24.93
N PRO A 252 -2.80 -38.10 24.35
CA PRO A 252 -2.29 -39.28 25.03
C PRO A 252 -0.79 -39.14 25.32
N PRO A 253 -0.29 -39.71 26.44
CA PRO A 253 1.08 -39.54 26.89
C PRO A 253 2.07 -39.95 25.78
N PRO A 254 3.19 -39.22 25.63
CA PRO A 254 4.11 -39.46 24.53
C PRO A 254 4.65 -40.90 24.57
N LYS A 255 4.50 -41.62 23.46
CA LYS A 255 5.25 -42.87 23.25
C LYS A 255 6.72 -42.51 23.33
N LYS A 256 7.38 -42.92 24.43
CA LYS A 256 8.80 -42.64 24.69
C LYS A 256 9.61 -43.04 23.45
N PRO A 257 10.37 -42.13 22.82
CA PRO A 257 11.31 -42.54 21.79
C PRO A 257 12.31 -43.50 22.42
N SER A 258 12.48 -44.67 21.81
CA SER A 258 13.56 -45.61 22.13
C SER A 258 14.87 -44.82 22.05
N SER A 259 15.58 -44.67 23.17
CA SER A 259 16.77 -43.84 23.21
C SER A 259 17.90 -44.53 22.44
N ALA A 260 18.06 -44.11 21.18
CA ALA A 260 19.18 -44.50 20.34
C ALA A 260 20.49 -43.92 20.90
N ARG A 261 21.02 -44.59 21.94
CA ARG A 261 22.43 -44.89 22.17
C ARG A 261 23.38 -43.72 21.83
N ARG A 262 23.47 -42.74 22.74
CA ARG A 262 24.68 -41.90 22.85
C ARG A 262 25.89 -42.83 23.01
N PRO A 263 26.98 -42.68 22.24
CA PRO A 263 28.18 -43.50 22.43
C PRO A 263 28.91 -43.04 23.69
N SER A 264 28.62 -43.67 24.83
CA SER A 264 29.46 -43.54 26.02
C SER A 264 30.82 -44.19 25.76
N LYS A 265 31.88 -43.39 25.90
CA LYS A 265 33.27 -43.79 25.67
C LYS A 265 33.71 -44.79 26.77
N ARG A 266 33.35 -46.07 26.59
CA ARG A 266 33.60 -47.12 27.58
C ARG A 266 35.09 -47.43 27.65
N MET A 267 35.70 -47.05 28.77
CA MET A 267 37.02 -47.48 29.21
C MET A 267 37.16 -49.00 29.06
N ARG A 268 38.09 -49.48 28.22
CA ARG A 268 38.53 -50.87 28.24
C ARG A 268 39.75 -50.98 29.16
N ARG A 269 39.52 -51.49 30.36
CA ARG A 269 40.57 -51.94 31.27
C ARG A 269 40.95 -53.37 30.86
N SER A 270 42.17 -53.55 30.37
CA SER A 270 42.83 -54.85 30.17
C SER A 270 44.25 -54.74 30.73
N GLN A 271 44.83 -55.88 31.12
CA GLN A 271 45.80 -55.95 32.21
C GLN A 271 47.27 -55.93 31.77
N LEU A 272 48.11 -55.38 32.67
CA LEU A 272 49.47 -55.79 33.05
C LEU A 272 50.30 -56.66 32.08
N THR A 273 51.44 -56.10 31.65
CA THR A 273 52.74 -56.81 31.58
C THR A 273 53.85 -55.86 32.08
N PRO A 274 54.96 -56.36 32.66
CA PRO A 274 55.96 -55.54 33.34
C PRO A 274 57.01 -54.90 32.41
N ALA A 275 57.82 -54.03 33.01
CA ALA A 275 58.79 -53.14 32.40
C ALA A 275 59.84 -53.78 31.47
N VAL A 276 60.15 -53.05 30.39
CA VAL A 276 61.50 -52.94 29.82
C VAL A 276 61.76 -51.45 29.64
N ALA A 277 62.89 -50.95 30.17
CA ALA A 277 63.30 -49.56 30.00
C ALA A 277 64.00 -49.38 28.64
N VAL A 278 63.56 -48.39 27.86
CA VAL A 278 64.26 -47.91 26.67
C VAL A 278 64.23 -46.38 26.71
N GLU A 279 65.34 -45.75 26.37
CA GLU A 279 65.60 -44.34 26.60
C GLU A 279 64.78 -43.40 25.69
N LYS A 280 64.61 -42.16 26.16
CA LYS A 280 63.78 -41.12 25.55
C LYS A 280 64.56 -40.39 24.44
N PRO A 281 64.12 -40.41 23.16
CA PRO A 281 64.72 -39.57 22.12
C PRO A 281 64.47 -38.07 22.38
N PRO A 282 65.35 -37.17 21.92
CA PRO A 282 65.24 -35.74 22.19
C PRO A 282 64.03 -35.10 21.48
N GLU A 283 63.45 -34.10 22.14
CA GLU A 283 62.30 -33.34 21.64
C GLU A 283 62.69 -32.45 20.44
N PRO A 284 61.84 -32.34 19.40
CA PRO A 284 62.03 -31.33 18.37
C PRO A 284 61.89 -29.92 18.98
N PRO A 285 62.55 -28.89 18.43
CA PRO A 285 62.53 -27.54 19.00
C PRO A 285 61.10 -26.98 19.05
N PRO A 286 60.79 -26.08 20.00
CA PRO A 286 59.44 -25.55 20.16
C PRO A 286 59.04 -24.75 18.92
N SER A 287 58.22 -25.36 18.05
CA SER A 287 57.47 -24.64 17.03
C SER A 287 56.69 -23.54 17.72
N SER A 288 56.90 -22.29 17.29
CA SER A 288 56.41 -21.09 17.95
C SER A 288 54.94 -21.22 18.33
N SER A 289 54.66 -20.90 19.60
CA SER A 289 53.34 -20.99 20.21
C SER A 289 52.36 -20.09 19.48
N THR A 290 51.68 -20.66 18.48
CA THR A 290 50.49 -20.08 17.87
C THR A 290 49.42 -20.09 18.95
N THR A 291 49.33 -18.99 19.70
CA THR A 291 48.33 -18.84 20.75
C THR A 291 46.95 -18.95 20.10
N ASN A 292 46.23 -20.00 20.47
CA ASN A 292 44.82 -20.22 20.11
C ASN A 292 43.95 -19.20 20.86
N ASP A 293 44.17 -17.92 20.60
CA ASP A 293 43.42 -16.80 21.15
C ASP A 293 42.02 -16.80 20.49
N PRO A 294 40.97 -17.15 21.26
CA PRO A 294 39.62 -17.24 20.70
C PRO A 294 39.07 -15.88 20.28
N GLU A 295 39.63 -14.76 20.76
CA GLU A 295 39.26 -13.43 20.26
C GLU A 295 39.87 -13.15 18.90
N ARG A 296 41.15 -13.46 18.68
CA ARG A 296 41.78 -13.31 17.36
C ARG A 296 41.04 -14.14 16.31
N PHE A 297 40.69 -15.38 16.63
CA PHE A 297 39.89 -16.22 15.73
C PHE A 297 38.50 -15.64 15.45
N LYS A 298 37.79 -15.13 16.46
CA LYS A 298 36.49 -14.44 16.27
C LYS A 298 36.64 -13.18 15.40
N LYS A 299 37.67 -12.36 15.62
CA LYS A 299 37.96 -11.14 14.86
C LYS A 299 38.27 -11.47 13.40
N LEU A 300 39.08 -12.50 13.13
CA LEU A 300 39.37 -12.99 11.77
C LEU A 300 38.11 -13.57 11.09
N GLN A 301 37.29 -14.34 11.81
CA GLN A 301 36.02 -14.86 11.25
C GLN A 301 35.02 -13.74 10.96
N ALA A 302 34.96 -12.69 11.79
CA ALA A 302 34.15 -11.51 11.52
C ALA A 302 34.67 -10.74 10.29
N ALA A 303 35.99 -10.51 10.19
CA ALA A 303 36.60 -9.86 9.02
C ALA A 303 36.33 -10.66 7.73
N ALA A 304 36.50 -11.99 7.74
CA ALA A 304 36.19 -12.84 6.59
C ALA A 304 34.70 -12.82 6.20
N ARG A 305 33.79 -12.75 7.18
CA ARG A 305 32.35 -12.57 6.92
C ARG A 305 32.05 -11.20 6.31
N ASN A 306 32.72 -10.15 6.76
CA ASN A 306 32.57 -8.80 6.20
C ASN A 306 33.06 -8.74 4.76
N VAL A 307 34.24 -9.30 4.44
CA VAL A 307 34.75 -9.39 3.06
C VAL A 307 33.77 -10.15 2.15
N ALA A 308 33.32 -11.34 2.57
CA ALA A 308 32.32 -12.11 1.82
C ALA A 308 30.93 -11.44 1.76
N GLY A 309 30.63 -10.52 2.67
CA GLY A 309 29.45 -9.64 2.61
C GLY A 309 29.62 -8.56 1.55
N ALA A 310 30.77 -7.89 1.53
CA ALA A 310 31.10 -6.83 0.58
C ALA A 310 31.10 -7.35 -0.88
N GLU A 311 31.70 -8.52 -1.12
CA GLU A 311 31.67 -9.19 -2.44
C GLU A 311 30.23 -9.44 -2.93
N ARG A 312 29.33 -9.89 -2.04
CA ARG A 312 27.90 -10.06 -2.38
C ARG A 312 27.21 -8.72 -2.62
N ALA A 313 27.51 -7.71 -1.81
CA ALA A 313 26.97 -6.36 -1.96
C ALA A 313 27.35 -5.74 -3.32
N MET A 314 28.56 -6.01 -3.85
CA MET A 314 28.99 -5.50 -5.16
C MET A 314 28.06 -5.89 -6.32
N THR A 315 27.41 -7.06 -6.26
CA THR A 315 26.44 -7.46 -7.30
C THR A 315 25.24 -6.51 -7.36
N TRP A 316 24.70 -6.15 -6.19
CA TRP A 316 23.62 -5.19 -6.03
C TRP A 316 24.07 -3.76 -6.32
N VAL A 317 25.29 -3.36 -5.93
CA VAL A 317 25.86 -2.04 -6.26
C VAL A 317 25.97 -1.85 -7.78
N ARG A 318 26.47 -2.85 -8.53
CA ARG A 318 26.54 -2.78 -10.00
C ARG A 318 25.15 -2.65 -10.64
N ALA A 319 24.18 -3.45 -10.18
CA ALA A 319 22.79 -3.34 -10.64
C ALA A 319 22.15 -1.98 -10.27
N ALA A 320 22.55 -1.38 -9.15
CA ALA A 320 22.11 -0.04 -8.77
C ALA A 320 22.73 1.04 -9.67
N GLU A 321 24.02 0.96 -9.99
CA GLU A 321 24.72 1.88 -10.90
C GLU A 321 24.24 1.74 -12.35
N GLU A 322 23.83 0.55 -12.78
CA GLU A 322 23.10 0.33 -14.03
C GLU A 322 21.73 1.00 -14.03
N ALA A 323 20.94 0.83 -12.97
CA ALA A 323 19.64 1.49 -12.83
C ALA A 323 19.76 3.03 -12.80
N VAL A 324 20.78 3.59 -12.14
CA VAL A 324 21.08 5.04 -12.20
C VAL A 324 21.36 5.49 -13.63
N ARG A 325 22.19 4.76 -14.39
CA ARG A 325 22.48 5.08 -15.79
C ARG A 325 21.26 4.96 -16.71
N ALA A 326 20.32 4.07 -16.37
CA ALA A 326 19.04 3.92 -17.07
C ALA A 326 17.97 4.95 -16.64
N GLY A 327 18.23 5.78 -15.63
CA GLY A 327 17.27 6.71 -15.05
C GLY A 327 16.22 6.06 -14.13
N ASP A 328 16.33 4.77 -13.82
CA ASP A 328 15.47 4.08 -12.85
C ASP A 328 15.94 4.34 -11.42
N ILE A 329 15.55 5.50 -10.90
CA ILE A 329 15.81 5.95 -9.53
C ILE A 329 15.24 4.96 -8.49
N VAL A 330 14.11 4.30 -8.79
CA VAL A 330 13.43 3.39 -7.85
C VAL A 330 14.16 2.05 -7.78
N GLY A 331 14.51 1.47 -8.93
CA GLY A 331 15.35 0.28 -9.02
C GLY A 331 16.73 0.51 -8.41
N ALA A 332 17.35 1.67 -8.66
CA ALA A 332 18.62 2.05 -8.05
C ALA A 332 18.55 2.08 -6.52
N ALA A 333 17.56 2.78 -5.95
CA ALA A 333 17.37 2.86 -4.50
C ALA A 333 17.12 1.48 -3.87
N ASN A 334 16.34 0.62 -4.53
CA ASN A 334 16.08 -0.74 -4.05
C ASN A 334 17.34 -1.62 -4.08
N ASN A 335 18.13 -1.55 -5.14
CA ASN A 335 19.38 -2.30 -5.25
C ASN A 335 20.42 -1.82 -4.20
N TYR A 336 20.54 -0.51 -3.95
CA TYR A 336 21.40 -0.02 -2.86
C TYR A 336 20.92 -0.46 -1.46
N ARG A 337 19.61 -0.51 -1.20
CA ARG A 337 19.07 -1.07 0.05
C ARG A 337 19.40 -2.56 0.21
N LEU A 338 19.34 -3.35 -0.86
CA LEU A 338 19.74 -4.76 -0.85
C LEU A 338 21.26 -4.92 -0.63
N ALA A 339 22.09 -4.03 -1.19
CA ALA A 339 23.52 -4.00 -0.91
C ALA A 339 23.81 -3.79 0.59
N LEU A 340 23.13 -2.83 1.23
CA LEU A 340 23.27 -2.54 2.67
C LEU A 340 22.82 -3.68 3.58
N GLN A 341 21.90 -4.55 3.14
CA GLN A 341 21.53 -5.77 3.87
C GLN A 341 22.65 -6.82 3.87
N MET A 342 23.54 -6.81 2.86
CA MET A 342 24.65 -7.76 2.72
C MET A 342 25.93 -7.24 3.37
N HIS A 343 26.19 -5.93 3.26
CA HIS A 343 27.33 -5.25 3.86
C HIS A 343 27.01 -3.79 4.15
N ASP A 344 27.27 -3.37 5.39
CA ASP A 344 27.01 -2.02 5.84
C ASP A 344 28.21 -1.11 5.52
N ASP A 345 28.06 -0.27 4.48
CA ASP A 345 29.13 0.58 3.93
C ASP A 345 28.67 2.06 3.89
N PRO A 346 29.43 3.00 4.47
CA PRO A 346 29.09 4.43 4.43
C PRO A 346 29.00 5.01 3.00
N VAL A 347 29.77 4.50 2.04
CA VAL A 347 29.73 4.95 0.63
C VAL A 347 28.42 4.52 -0.03
N ILE A 348 27.96 3.30 0.26
CA ILE A 348 26.67 2.78 -0.24
C ILE A 348 25.50 3.56 0.37
N ARG A 349 25.57 3.89 1.67
CA ARG A 349 24.59 4.78 2.34
C ARG A 349 24.54 6.14 1.67
N GLN A 350 25.69 6.79 1.46
CA GLN A 350 25.77 8.11 0.81
C GLN A 350 25.18 8.10 -0.60
N LYS A 351 25.41 7.03 -1.38
CA LYS A 351 24.79 6.85 -2.71
C LYS A 351 23.27 6.71 -2.63
N LEU A 352 22.76 5.93 -1.67
CA LEU A 352 21.32 5.81 -1.42
C LEU A 352 20.68 7.13 -0.98
N ASP A 353 21.31 7.84 -0.05
CA ASP A 353 20.84 9.15 0.45
C ASP A 353 20.76 10.20 -0.66
N ALA A 354 21.75 10.22 -1.57
CA ALA A 354 21.75 11.09 -2.75
C ALA A 354 20.60 10.77 -3.73
N ILE A 355 20.30 9.49 -3.92
CA ILE A 355 19.18 9.02 -4.77
C ILE A 355 17.83 9.35 -4.13
N ASP A 356 17.68 9.08 -2.83
CA ASP A 356 16.45 9.40 -2.10
C ASP A 356 16.27 10.93 -1.98
N ALA A 357 17.34 11.73 -1.95
CA ALA A 357 17.28 13.20 -2.10
C ALA A 357 16.82 13.62 -3.49
N HIS A 358 17.44 13.12 -4.56
CA HIS A 358 17.04 13.42 -5.93
C HIS A 358 15.57 13.02 -6.22
N SER A 359 15.12 11.88 -5.67
CA SER A 359 13.72 11.44 -5.78
C SER A 359 12.73 12.39 -5.08
N ARG A 360 13.14 13.00 -3.96
CA ARG A 360 12.37 14.02 -3.24
C ARG A 360 12.30 15.31 -4.05
N ASP A 361 13.42 15.74 -4.61
CA ASP A 361 13.51 16.94 -5.44
C ASP A 361 12.59 16.87 -6.68
N LEU A 362 12.59 15.74 -7.38
CA LEU A 362 11.68 15.51 -8.52
C LEU A 362 10.20 15.52 -8.10
N ARG A 363 9.86 14.99 -6.92
CA ARG A 363 8.49 15.05 -6.37
C ARG A 363 8.10 16.49 -6.01
N HIS A 364 9.00 17.26 -5.42
CA HIS A 364 8.79 18.66 -5.08
C HIS A 364 8.48 19.49 -6.33
N GLU A 365 9.33 19.41 -7.37
CA GLU A 365 9.10 20.10 -8.65
C GLU A 365 7.78 19.70 -9.31
N LYS A 366 7.45 18.40 -9.30
CA LYS A 366 6.16 17.89 -9.81
C LYS A 366 4.97 18.49 -9.05
N TYR A 367 5.04 18.59 -7.72
CA TYR A 367 3.99 19.22 -6.93
C TYR A 367 3.90 20.74 -7.17
N LEU A 368 5.02 21.45 -7.31
CA LEU A 368 5.02 22.87 -7.68
C LEU A 368 4.35 23.10 -9.04
N LEU A 369 4.64 22.25 -10.03
CA LEU A 369 4.04 22.35 -11.36
C LEU A 369 2.53 22.12 -11.32
N LYS A 370 2.05 21.09 -10.60
CA LYS A 370 0.61 20.84 -10.43
C LYS A 370 -0.08 21.95 -9.62
N GLY A 371 0.54 22.46 -8.56
CA GLY A 371 0.03 23.60 -7.78
C GLY A 371 -0.12 24.87 -8.63
N ARG A 372 0.91 25.24 -9.41
CA ARG A 372 0.86 26.38 -10.34
C ARG A 372 -0.19 26.20 -11.45
N ALA A 373 -0.44 24.97 -11.90
CA ALA A 373 -1.50 24.69 -12.87
C ALA A 373 -2.90 24.83 -12.26
N ALA A 374 -3.11 24.34 -11.03
CA ALA A 374 -4.36 24.49 -10.30
C ALA A 374 -4.66 25.95 -9.93
N GLU A 375 -3.64 26.72 -9.49
CA GLU A 375 -3.71 28.17 -9.22
C GLU A 375 -4.19 28.95 -10.45
N ARG A 376 -3.57 28.75 -11.63
CA ARG A 376 -4.01 29.38 -12.88
C ARG A 376 -5.43 28.99 -13.31
N ALA A 377 -5.88 27.80 -12.90
CA ALA A 377 -7.25 27.32 -13.13
C ALA A 377 -8.24 27.74 -12.03
N LEU A 378 -7.82 28.57 -11.05
CA LEU A 378 -8.60 29.00 -9.88
C LEU A 378 -9.12 27.82 -9.02
N ARG A 379 -8.49 26.64 -9.12
CA ARG A 379 -8.80 25.44 -8.33
C ARG A 379 -8.05 25.48 -7.00
N TRP A 380 -8.43 26.43 -6.15
CA TRP A 380 -7.70 26.79 -4.93
C TRP A 380 -7.47 25.64 -3.95
N ALA A 381 -8.44 24.74 -3.76
CA ALA A 381 -8.30 23.57 -2.90
C ALA A 381 -7.21 22.59 -3.42
N GLU A 382 -7.21 22.28 -4.72
CA GLU A 382 -6.17 21.43 -5.34
C GLU A 382 -4.79 22.13 -5.33
N ALA A 383 -4.76 23.45 -5.53
CA ALA A 383 -3.53 24.23 -5.44
C ALA A 383 -2.95 24.19 -4.02
N ALA A 384 -3.79 24.31 -2.99
CA ALA A 384 -3.40 24.14 -1.60
C ALA A 384 -2.82 22.75 -1.30
N ASP A 385 -3.50 21.68 -1.72
CA ASP A 385 -3.04 20.29 -1.56
C ASP A 385 -1.68 20.02 -2.24
N HIS A 386 -1.43 20.66 -3.39
CA HIS A 386 -0.16 20.52 -4.08
C HIS A 386 0.95 21.37 -3.47
N TYR A 387 0.69 22.62 -3.07
CA TYR A 387 1.70 23.46 -2.44
C TYR A 387 2.06 23.02 -1.02
N THR A 388 1.10 22.49 -0.25
CA THR A 388 1.38 21.88 1.06
C THR A 388 2.34 20.70 0.93
N ARG A 389 2.06 19.74 0.04
CA ARG A 389 2.96 18.60 -0.25
C ARG A 389 4.32 19.04 -0.79
N ALA A 390 4.39 20.12 -1.57
CA ALA A 390 5.68 20.68 -1.99
C ALA A 390 6.48 21.23 -0.80
N ASN A 391 5.83 21.98 0.10
CA ASN A 391 6.45 22.56 1.30
C ASN A 391 6.87 21.51 2.35
N GLU A 392 6.17 20.37 2.42
CA GLU A 392 6.57 19.21 3.24
C GLU A 392 7.91 18.62 2.80
N VAL A 393 8.19 18.59 1.49
CA VAL A 393 9.44 18.07 0.93
C VAL A 393 10.59 19.08 1.06
N ARG A 394 10.33 20.36 0.77
CA ARG A 394 11.28 21.46 0.96
C ARG A 394 10.55 22.66 1.57
N ARG A 395 10.98 23.07 2.78
CA ARG A 395 10.39 24.19 3.51
C ARG A 395 10.85 25.53 2.94
N GLU A 396 10.19 25.98 1.89
CA GLU A 396 10.52 27.21 1.17
C GLU A 396 9.47 28.30 1.41
N ALA A 397 9.92 29.53 1.70
CA ALA A 397 9.05 30.65 2.03
C ALA A 397 7.99 30.94 0.95
N SER A 398 8.39 30.94 -0.33
CA SER A 398 7.49 31.23 -1.46
C SER A 398 6.49 30.11 -1.77
N VAL A 399 6.71 28.90 -1.24
CA VAL A 399 5.82 27.75 -1.38
C VAL A 399 4.83 27.72 -0.21
N ALA A 400 5.32 28.00 1.00
CA ALA A 400 4.48 28.17 2.19
C ALA A 400 3.50 29.35 2.04
N GLU A 401 3.93 30.49 1.50
CA GLU A 401 3.03 31.62 1.21
C GLU A 401 1.94 31.26 0.21
N ARG A 402 2.28 30.64 -0.92
CA ARG A 402 1.29 30.20 -1.92
C ARG A 402 0.33 29.16 -1.36
N ALA A 403 0.81 28.22 -0.54
CA ALA A 403 -0.04 27.25 0.15
C ALA A 403 -1.04 27.94 1.09
N ALA A 404 -0.59 28.89 1.91
CA ALA A 404 -1.44 29.66 2.80
C ALA A 404 -2.49 30.50 2.05
N ASN A 405 -2.07 31.17 0.97
CA ASN A 405 -2.95 31.97 0.15
C ASN A 405 -4.00 31.11 -0.58
N ALA A 406 -3.60 29.95 -1.12
CA ALA A 406 -4.51 29.00 -1.75
C ALA A 406 -5.51 28.40 -0.75
N LEU A 407 -5.09 28.04 0.46
CA LEU A 407 -5.99 27.58 1.53
C LEU A 407 -7.02 28.65 1.87
N ARG A 408 -6.59 29.91 2.02
CA ARG A 408 -7.48 31.05 2.30
C ARG A 408 -8.50 31.28 1.17
N LEU A 409 -8.05 31.28 -0.09
CA LEU A 409 -8.92 31.51 -1.26
C LEU A 409 -9.85 30.32 -1.54
N GLY A 410 -9.46 29.11 -1.15
CA GLY A 410 -10.26 27.88 -1.24
C GLY A 410 -11.22 27.65 -0.07
N ASN A 411 -11.26 28.53 0.93
CA ASN A 411 -11.98 28.33 2.20
C ASN A 411 -11.59 27.01 2.92
N GLY A 412 -10.31 26.65 2.85
CA GLY A 412 -9.72 25.47 3.51
C GLY A 412 -9.42 25.71 5.00
N ASP A 413 -8.56 24.88 5.60
CA ASP A 413 -8.18 25.02 7.01
C ASP A 413 -7.35 26.29 7.25
N LEU A 414 -7.99 27.30 7.84
CA LEU A 414 -7.39 28.58 8.19
C LEU A 414 -6.30 28.47 9.27
N ARG A 415 -6.31 27.41 10.11
CA ARG A 415 -5.23 27.16 11.09
C ARG A 415 -3.96 26.71 10.37
N GLN A 416 -4.11 25.79 9.42
CA GLN A 416 -3.02 25.36 8.55
C GLN A 416 -2.50 26.52 7.70
N ALA A 417 -3.40 27.34 7.13
CA ALA A 417 -3.03 28.55 6.39
C ALA A 417 -2.23 29.54 7.25
N THR A 418 -2.63 29.73 8.51
CA THR A 418 -1.93 30.61 9.46
C THR A 418 -0.51 30.12 9.71
N ALA A 419 -0.34 28.84 10.06
CA ALA A 419 0.97 28.24 10.31
C ALA A 419 1.92 28.33 9.10
N LEU A 420 1.38 28.17 7.88
CA LEU A 420 2.16 28.28 6.64
C LEU A 420 2.53 29.73 6.31
N ALA A 421 1.65 30.69 6.56
CA ALA A 421 1.96 32.12 6.40
C ALA A 421 2.97 32.61 7.45
N GLU A 422 2.85 32.17 8.70
CA GLU A 422 3.84 32.39 9.76
C GLU A 422 5.20 31.79 9.36
N GLN A 423 5.23 30.57 8.80
CA GLN A 423 6.45 29.96 8.27
C GLN A 423 7.10 30.82 7.17
N ALA A 424 6.31 31.38 6.24
CA ALA A 424 6.83 32.23 5.17
C ALA A 424 7.47 33.53 5.72
N VAL A 425 6.80 34.21 6.66
CA VAL A 425 7.32 35.41 7.32
C VAL A 425 8.52 35.10 8.23
N ALA A 426 8.59 33.91 8.85
CA ALA A 426 9.73 33.49 9.65
C ALA A 426 11.00 33.24 8.81
N HIS A 427 10.83 32.78 7.56
CA HIS A 427 11.94 32.62 6.60
C HIS A 427 12.41 33.95 6.01
N ASP A 428 11.50 34.87 5.68
CA ASP A 428 11.84 36.23 5.24
C ASP A 428 10.88 37.27 5.82
N ALA A 429 11.28 37.84 6.97
CA ALA A 429 10.52 38.83 7.71
C ALA A 429 10.51 40.23 7.06
N LYS A 430 11.31 40.45 5.99
CA LYS A 430 11.41 41.73 5.26
C LYS A 430 10.59 41.73 3.98
N ASN A 431 10.04 40.59 3.56
CA ASN A 431 9.17 40.51 2.40
C ASN A 431 7.76 41.02 2.73
N ALA A 432 7.34 42.09 2.05
CA ALA A 432 6.02 42.69 2.24
C ALA A 432 4.88 41.78 1.76
N ASP A 433 5.09 40.96 0.72
CA ASP A 433 4.08 40.01 0.21
C ASP A 433 3.69 38.99 1.28
N TYR A 434 4.69 38.43 1.97
CA TYR A 434 4.48 37.37 2.96
C TYR A 434 3.69 37.87 4.17
N ARG A 435 3.99 39.11 4.62
CA ARG A 435 3.23 39.78 5.68
C ARG A 435 1.81 40.11 5.27
N VAL A 436 1.59 40.53 4.02
CA VAL A 436 0.23 40.77 3.51
C VAL A 436 -0.57 39.47 3.46
N THR A 437 0.01 38.36 2.97
CA THR A 437 -0.69 37.07 2.99
C THR A 437 -0.98 36.61 4.43
N LEU A 438 -0.05 36.79 5.38
CA LEU A 438 -0.32 36.50 6.80
C LEU A 438 -1.46 37.35 7.38
N GLY A 439 -1.47 38.66 7.10
CA GLY A 439 -2.55 39.56 7.54
C GLY A 439 -3.90 39.25 6.88
N GLU A 440 -3.93 38.88 5.60
CA GLU A 440 -5.14 38.41 4.90
C GLU A 440 -5.67 37.09 5.49
N VAL A 441 -4.79 36.17 5.87
CA VAL A 441 -5.16 34.92 6.58
C VAL A 441 -5.68 35.23 7.98
N TYR A 442 -5.04 36.13 8.73
CA TYR A 442 -5.54 36.57 10.03
C TYR A 442 -6.92 37.24 9.94
N LEU A 443 -7.19 38.06 8.92
CA LEU A 443 -8.54 38.58 8.68
C LEU A 443 -9.54 37.46 8.39
N ALA A 444 -9.20 36.49 7.55
CA ALA A 444 -10.06 35.34 7.26
C ALA A 444 -10.38 34.55 8.55
N SER A 445 -9.39 34.39 9.44
CA SER A 445 -9.52 33.75 10.76
C SER A 445 -10.21 34.60 11.84
N GLY A 446 -10.64 35.84 11.53
CA GLY A 446 -11.27 36.76 12.48
C GLY A 446 -10.31 37.45 13.47
N LEU A 447 -9.00 37.29 13.31
CA LEU A 447 -7.95 37.84 14.18
C LEU A 447 -7.58 39.28 13.77
N VAL A 448 -8.56 40.19 13.81
CA VAL A 448 -8.47 41.55 13.23
C VAL A 448 -7.29 42.37 13.76
N GLN A 449 -6.97 42.30 15.06
CA GLN A 449 -5.83 43.04 15.62
C GLN A 449 -4.49 42.55 15.06
N ARG A 450 -4.25 41.22 15.01
CA ARG A 450 -3.02 40.66 14.42
C ARG A 450 -2.90 40.98 12.93
N ALA A 451 -4.04 40.99 12.22
CA ALA A 451 -4.06 41.41 10.83
C ALA A 451 -3.68 42.89 10.65
N LYS A 452 -4.08 43.76 11.58
CA LYS A 452 -3.68 45.17 11.60
C LYS A 452 -2.17 45.33 11.78
N ASP A 453 -1.60 44.62 12.75
CA ASP A 453 -0.17 44.68 13.06
C ASP A 453 0.68 44.29 11.83
N GLU A 454 0.30 43.21 11.13
CA GLU A 454 0.99 42.77 9.91
C GLU A 454 0.74 43.70 8.70
N ALA A 455 -0.45 44.30 8.59
CA ALA A 455 -0.76 45.27 7.55
C ALA A 455 0.06 46.57 7.71
N ASP A 456 0.17 47.07 8.94
CA ASP A 456 1.01 48.23 9.29
C ASP A 456 2.51 47.89 9.09
N ALA A 457 2.95 46.67 9.39
CA ALA A 457 4.31 46.20 9.11
C ALA A 457 4.60 46.12 7.59
N ALA A 458 3.66 45.59 6.80
CA ALA A 458 3.79 45.51 5.34
C ALA A 458 3.87 46.89 4.67
N ILE A 459 3.04 47.86 5.09
CA ILE A 459 3.11 49.23 4.56
C ILE A 459 4.43 49.91 4.95
N LYS A 460 4.96 49.69 6.17
CA LYS A 460 6.28 50.21 6.57
C LYS A 460 7.41 49.68 5.68
N LEU A 461 7.34 48.41 5.26
CA LEU A 461 8.32 47.81 4.34
C LEU A 461 8.15 48.28 2.89
N SER A 462 6.92 48.57 2.44
CA SER A 462 6.65 49.00 1.06
C SER A 462 5.46 49.95 0.97
N PRO A 463 5.67 51.27 1.19
CA PRO A 463 4.57 52.26 1.23
C PRO A 463 3.78 52.44 -0.07
N SER A 464 4.33 52.01 -1.21
CA SER A 464 3.64 52.01 -2.50
C SER A 464 2.82 50.75 -2.77
N TYR A 465 2.97 49.68 -1.97
CA TYR A 465 2.43 48.36 -2.31
C TYR A 465 0.89 48.31 -2.23
N ALA A 466 0.26 48.04 -3.38
CA ALA A 466 -1.19 48.08 -3.53
C ALA A 466 -1.93 47.05 -2.65
N ARG A 467 -1.41 45.82 -2.55
CA ARG A 467 -2.04 44.75 -1.75
C ARG A 467 -2.00 45.06 -0.25
N ALA A 468 -0.90 45.64 0.25
CA ALA A 468 -0.79 46.10 1.63
C ALA A 468 -1.78 47.24 1.95
N LYS A 469 -1.99 48.19 1.03
CA LYS A 469 -3.02 49.24 1.17
C LYS A 469 -4.43 48.66 1.18
N ALA A 470 -4.72 47.69 0.30
CA ALA A 470 -6.00 46.99 0.27
C ALA A 470 -6.25 46.23 1.58
N LEU A 471 -5.23 45.56 2.13
CA LEU A 471 -5.31 44.90 3.43
C LEU A 471 -5.61 45.90 4.55
N VAL A 472 -4.90 47.04 4.64
CA VAL A 472 -5.21 48.07 5.66
C VAL A 472 -6.64 48.61 5.54
N ALA A 473 -7.14 48.80 4.31
CA ALA A 473 -8.54 49.17 4.11
C ALA A 473 -9.52 48.08 4.58
N ALA A 474 -9.23 46.80 4.29
CA ALA A 474 -10.04 45.66 4.72
C ALA A 474 -10.02 45.44 6.24
N VAL A 475 -8.90 45.70 6.92
CA VAL A 475 -8.79 45.71 8.38
C VAL A 475 -9.69 46.80 8.95
N ARG A 476 -9.58 48.04 8.45
CA ARG A 476 -10.37 49.19 8.91
C ARG A 476 -11.88 49.03 8.71
N ALA A 477 -12.30 48.23 7.73
CA ALA A 477 -13.71 47.91 7.48
C ALA A 477 -14.27 46.81 8.41
N ARG A 478 -13.42 46.16 9.21
CA ARG A 478 -13.79 45.08 10.16
C ARG A 478 -13.49 45.42 11.63
N SER A 479 -12.82 46.54 11.88
CA SER A 479 -12.54 47.11 13.21
C SER A 479 -13.58 48.15 13.60
#